data_AF-A0A9D7H3Q0-F1
#
_entry.id   AF-A0A9D7H3Q0-F1
#
_cell.length_a   1.000
_cell.length_b   1.000
_cell.length_c   1.000
_cell.angle_alpha   90.00
_cell.angle_beta   90.00
_cell.angle_gamma   90.00
#
_symmetry.space_group_name_H-M   'P 1'
#
loop_
_entity.id
_entity.type
_entity.pdbx_description
1 polymer ?
#
loop_
_entity_poly.entity_id
_entity_poly.type
_entity_poly.pdbx_seq_one_letter_code
_entity_poly.pdbx_strand_id
1 'polypeptide(L)'
;YGGGPLYTSSISELGDFCDEGCDDGNPCTADFCTATGCDHSFVTYGCSDGNACNGAEMCDGAGHCLPGPPPNVVDNNPCTDDTCVNGVLNPPKTNGTPCEDGNA
;
A
#
# COMPACT_ATOMS: atom_id res chain seq x y z
N TYR A 1 31.20 -1.55 14.83
CA TYR A 1 29.73 -1.44 14.72
C TYR A 1 29.27 -2.42 13.62
N GLY A 2 29.19 -3.75 13.74
CA GLY A 2 28.97 -4.68 14.86
C GLY A 2 27.54 -4.55 15.36
N GLY A 3 26.57 -5.40 15.07
CA GLY A 3 26.39 -6.55 14.18
C GLY A 3 24.89 -6.91 14.29
N GLY A 4 24.20 -7.12 13.18
CA GLY A 4 22.77 -7.46 13.18
C GLY A 4 22.52 -8.78 13.91
N PRO A 5 21.34 -8.98 14.52
CA PRO A 5 21.04 -10.23 15.20
C PRO A 5 21.08 -11.37 14.18
N LEU A 6 21.92 -12.35 14.50
CA LEU A 6 22.04 -13.59 13.76
C LEU A 6 20.76 -14.38 13.96
N TYR A 7 20.11 -14.73 12.86
CA TYR A 7 19.05 -15.73 12.78
C TYR A 7 19.59 -17.05 13.40
N THR A 8 19.29 -17.31 14.67
CA THR A 8 19.58 -18.59 15.30
C THR A 8 18.36 -19.49 15.18
N SER A 9 18.35 -20.28 14.11
CA SER A 9 17.53 -21.48 14.02
C SER A 9 17.97 -22.48 15.10
N SER A 10 17.39 -22.45 16.32
CA SER A 10 17.28 -23.62 17.22
C SER A 10 16.63 -23.32 18.60
N ILE A 11 15.35 -23.69 18.73
CA ILE A 11 14.64 -24.40 19.83
C ILE A 11 14.80 -23.95 21.30
N SER A 12 13.69 -23.61 21.98
CA SER A 12 13.53 -23.83 23.42
C SER A 12 12.19 -24.48 23.76
N GLU A 13 12.28 -25.72 24.25
CA GLU A 13 11.23 -26.54 24.83
C GLU A 13 10.48 -25.80 25.96
N LEU A 14 9.17 -26.07 26.07
CA LEU A 14 8.14 -25.50 26.97
C LEU A 14 7.20 -24.45 26.35
N GLY A 15 6.52 -24.81 25.24
CA GLY A 15 5.15 -24.37 25.00
C GLY A 15 4.92 -22.90 24.68
N ASP A 16 5.73 -22.30 23.79
CA ASP A 16 5.42 -21.00 23.22
C ASP A 16 4.83 -21.16 21.81
N PHE A 17 3.60 -20.70 21.60
CA PHE A 17 2.72 -21.19 20.54
C PHE A 17 2.79 -20.38 19.24
N CYS A 18 3.48 -19.24 19.19
CA CYS A 18 3.56 -18.43 17.96
C CYS A 18 4.57 -17.28 18.07
N ASP A 19 5.82 -17.52 17.69
CA ASP A 19 6.82 -16.44 17.53
C ASP A 19 7.18 -16.19 16.05
N GLU A 20 7.06 -17.19 15.16
CA GLU A 20 7.52 -17.03 13.76
C GLU A 20 6.57 -17.57 12.68
N GLY A 21 5.35 -17.97 13.07
CA GLY A 21 4.36 -18.52 12.14
C GLY A 21 2.99 -17.84 12.18
N CYS A 22 2.89 -16.70 12.87
CA CYS A 22 1.63 -15.98 13.03
C CYS A 22 1.36 -14.94 11.97
N ASP A 23 2.37 -14.58 11.20
CA ASP A 23 2.20 -13.69 10.05
C ASP A 23 1.52 -14.48 8.93
N ASP A 24 0.28 -14.12 8.59
CA ASP A 24 -0.46 -14.74 7.48
C ASP A 24 -0.19 -14.05 6.12
N GLY A 25 0.66 -13.00 6.14
CA GLY A 25 1.02 -12.21 4.98
C GLY A 25 -0.10 -11.28 4.48
N ASN A 26 -1.22 -11.16 5.20
CA ASN A 26 -2.29 -10.26 4.82
C ASN A 26 -2.14 -8.89 5.53
N PRO A 27 -1.88 -7.79 4.80
CA PRO A 27 -1.76 -6.47 5.41
C PRO A 27 -3.08 -5.95 6.02
N CYS A 28 -4.21 -6.62 5.76
CA CYS A 28 -5.53 -6.31 6.31
C CYS A 28 -5.93 -7.18 7.51
N THR A 29 -5.00 -7.92 8.07
CA THR A 29 -5.11 -8.57 9.37
C THR A 29 -4.07 -7.99 10.33
N ALA A 30 -4.40 -8.00 11.61
CA ALA A 30 -3.43 -7.83 12.67
C ALA A 30 -3.23 -9.19 13.33
N ASP A 31 -1.98 -9.64 13.30
CA ASP A 31 -1.60 -10.96 13.77
C ASP A 31 -1.21 -10.91 15.24
N PHE A 32 -1.82 -11.78 16.03
CA PHE A 32 -1.57 -11.88 17.46
C PHE A 32 -1.34 -13.32 17.86
N CYS A 33 -0.25 -13.55 18.59
CA CYS A 33 -0.09 -14.82 19.29
C CYS A 33 -0.92 -14.82 20.58
N THR A 34 -1.84 -15.78 20.69
CA THR A 34 -2.65 -16.02 21.89
C THR A 34 -2.26 -17.33 22.55
N ALA A 35 -2.68 -17.53 23.81
CA ALA A 35 -2.48 -18.79 24.53
C ALA A 35 -3.10 -20.02 23.83
N THR A 36 -4.02 -19.80 22.89
CA THR A 36 -4.69 -20.83 22.09
C THR A 36 -4.15 -20.98 20.67
N GLY A 37 -3.17 -20.17 20.27
CA GLY A 37 -2.59 -20.13 18.94
C GLY A 37 -2.72 -18.76 18.26
N CYS A 38 -2.56 -18.74 16.94
CA CYS A 38 -2.62 -17.52 16.15
C CYS A 38 -4.04 -17.01 15.95
N ASP A 39 -4.20 -15.71 16.15
CA ASP A 39 -5.38 -14.95 15.78
C ASP A 39 -5.01 -13.93 14.72
N HIS A 40 -5.87 -13.79 13.70
CA HIS A 40 -5.71 -12.86 12.59
C HIS A 40 -6.96 -11.99 12.54
N SER A 41 -6.92 -10.87 13.25
CA SER A 41 -8.08 -10.00 13.39
C SER A 41 -8.13 -8.98 12.25
N PHE A 42 -9.27 -8.85 11.56
CA PHE A 42 -9.40 -7.88 10.47
C PHE A 42 -9.21 -6.44 10.96
N VAL A 43 -8.47 -5.65 10.19
CA VAL A 43 -8.28 -4.22 10.42
C VAL A 43 -8.92 -3.39 9.30
N THR A 44 -8.98 -2.07 9.51
CA THR A 44 -9.51 -1.09 8.55
C THR A 44 -8.44 -0.16 8.00
N TYR A 45 -7.15 -0.49 8.20
CA TYR A 45 -6.00 0.33 7.82
C TYR A 45 -4.81 -0.56 7.46
N GLY A 46 -3.78 0.03 6.84
CA GLY A 46 -2.46 -0.61 6.75
C GLY A 46 -2.14 -1.36 5.47
N CYS A 47 -2.94 -1.23 4.41
CA CYS A 47 -2.67 -1.87 3.13
C CYS A 47 -2.30 -0.86 2.03
N SER A 48 -1.60 -1.35 1.01
CA SER A 48 -1.39 -0.67 -0.28
C SER A 48 -1.16 -1.71 -1.37
N ASP A 49 -1.70 -1.48 -2.56
CA ASP A 49 -1.46 -2.30 -3.75
C ASP A 49 -0.35 -1.71 -4.65
N GLY A 50 0.21 -0.56 -4.25
CA GLY A 50 1.29 0.16 -4.94
C GLY A 50 0.79 1.00 -6.12
N ASN A 51 -0.50 1.00 -6.42
CA ASN A 51 -1.08 1.78 -7.50
C ASN A 51 -1.69 3.09 -6.96
N ALA A 52 -0.85 4.10 -6.76
CA ALA A 52 -1.30 5.42 -6.32
C ALA A 52 -2.39 6.09 -7.20
N CYS A 53 -2.62 5.58 -8.42
CA CYS A 53 -3.64 6.10 -9.33
C CYS A 53 -5.05 5.60 -9.06
N ASN A 54 -5.23 4.59 -8.22
CA ASN A 54 -6.56 4.15 -7.78
C ASN A 54 -6.93 4.70 -6.39
N GLY A 55 -6.15 5.64 -5.86
CA GLY A 55 -6.40 6.28 -4.57
C GLY A 55 -5.70 5.57 -3.41
N ALA A 56 -5.78 6.18 -2.22
CA ALA A 56 -5.22 5.57 -1.02
C ALA A 56 -6.07 4.37 -0.61
N GLU A 57 -5.41 3.24 -0.45
CA GLU A 57 -6.03 1.96 -0.19
C GLU A 57 -6.32 1.79 1.31
N MET A 58 -7.43 1.13 1.61
CA MET A 58 -7.84 0.85 2.98
C MET A 58 -8.41 -0.56 3.07
N CYS A 59 -8.22 -1.18 4.23
CA CYS A 59 -8.82 -2.46 4.51
C CYS A 59 -10.32 -2.29 4.79
N ASP A 60 -11.12 -3.22 4.27
CA ASP A 60 -12.58 -3.19 4.38
C ASP A 60 -13.14 -3.71 5.72
N GLY A 61 -12.28 -4.16 6.63
CA GLY A 61 -12.67 -4.84 7.87
C GLY A 61 -13.14 -6.28 7.67
N ALA A 62 -12.99 -6.83 6.46
CA ALA A 62 -13.25 -8.23 6.10
C ALA A 62 -12.00 -8.90 5.49
N GLY A 63 -10.83 -8.27 5.61
CA GLY A 63 -9.55 -8.80 5.18
C GLY A 63 -9.18 -8.48 3.73
N HIS A 64 -9.90 -7.60 3.05
CA HIS A 64 -9.56 -7.17 1.69
C HIS A 64 -9.01 -5.74 1.68
N CYS A 65 -7.94 -5.55 0.91
CA CYS A 65 -7.44 -4.21 0.60
C CYS A 65 -8.23 -3.65 -0.58
N LEU A 66 -8.93 -2.53 -0.37
CA LEU A 66 -9.73 -1.88 -1.38
C LEU A 66 -9.10 -0.55 -1.80
N PRO A 67 -9.12 -0.23 -3.11
CA PRO A 67 -8.67 1.07 -3.58
C PRO A 67 -9.62 2.18 -3.10
N GLY A 68 -9.04 3.35 -2.84
CA GLY A 68 -9.79 4.54 -2.50
C GLY A 68 -10.43 5.22 -3.71
N PRO A 69 -10.90 6.47 -3.54
CA PRO A 69 -11.23 7.32 -4.67
C PRO A 69 -9.96 7.69 -5.46
N PRO A 70 -9.94 7.51 -6.79
CA PRO A 70 -8.83 7.95 -7.63
C PRO A 70 -8.56 9.46 -7.44
N PRO A 71 -7.28 9.88 -7.45
CA PRO A 71 -6.94 11.30 -7.36
C PRO A 71 -7.40 12.04 -8.63
N ASN A 72 -7.70 13.33 -8.48
CA ASN A 72 -7.92 14.19 -9.64
C ASN A 72 -6.58 14.44 -10.34
N VAL A 73 -6.48 14.07 -11.61
CA VAL A 73 -5.29 14.27 -12.46
C VAL A 73 -5.29 15.60 -13.18
N VAL A 74 -6.44 16.29 -13.26
CA VAL A 74 -6.59 17.51 -14.06
C VAL A 74 -6.09 18.71 -13.26
N ASP A 75 -5.06 19.40 -13.77
CA ASP A 75 -4.53 20.64 -13.16
C ASP A 75 -5.02 21.94 -13.80
N ASN A 76 -5.90 21.85 -14.81
CA ASN A 76 -6.43 22.97 -15.59
C ASN A 76 -5.35 23.74 -16.38
N ASN A 77 -4.17 23.16 -16.58
CA ASN A 77 -3.18 23.73 -17.48
C ASN A 77 -3.26 23.02 -18.85
N PRO A 78 -3.69 23.70 -19.91
CA PRO A 78 -3.82 23.08 -21.24
C PRO A 78 -2.48 22.66 -21.86
N CYS A 79 -1.35 23.09 -21.29
CA CYS A 79 0.00 22.75 -21.73
C CYS A 79 0.61 21.53 -21.04
N THR A 80 -0.10 20.88 -20.12
CA THR A 80 0.37 19.66 -19.44
C THR A 80 -0.44 18.45 -19.89
N ASP A 81 0.19 17.28 -19.87
CA ASP A 81 -0.51 16.02 -20.04
C ASP A 81 -1.06 15.58 -18.68
N ASP A 82 -2.39 15.55 -18.54
CA ASP A 82 -3.05 15.07 -17.33
C ASP A 82 -2.89 13.54 -17.21
N THR A 83 -1.87 13.09 -16.48
CA THR A 83 -1.56 11.65 -16.38
C THR A 83 -1.39 11.20 -14.94
N CYS A 84 -1.67 9.92 -14.71
CA CYS A 84 -1.26 9.27 -13.48
C CYS A 84 -0.36 8.08 -13.81
N VAL A 85 0.90 8.19 -13.40
CA VAL A 85 1.93 7.14 -13.55
C VAL A 85 2.67 7.07 -12.21
N ASN A 86 2.31 6.07 -11.39
CA ASN A 86 2.80 5.94 -10.01
C ASN A 86 2.53 7.19 -9.14
N GLY A 87 1.41 7.86 -9.39
CA GLY A 87 1.04 9.14 -8.79
C GLY A 87 0.63 10.16 -9.84
N VAL A 88 0.01 11.26 -9.40
CA VAL A 88 -0.41 12.35 -10.29
C VAL A 88 0.83 13.08 -10.81
N LEU A 89 1.01 13.08 -12.13
CA LEU A 89 2.11 13.74 -12.82
C LEU A 89 1.54 14.51 -14.02
N ASN A 90 1.90 15.79 -14.11
CA ASN A 90 1.45 16.67 -15.19
C ASN A 90 2.66 17.15 -15.99
N PRO A 91 3.36 16.27 -16.73
CA PRO A 91 4.49 16.67 -17.53
C PRO A 91 4.06 17.66 -18.62
N PRO A 92 4.94 18.58 -19.03
CA PRO A 92 4.65 19.45 -20.16
C PRO A 92 4.40 18.63 -21.43
N LYS A 93 3.41 19.05 -22.22
CA LYS A 93 3.17 18.52 -23.57
C LYS A 93 4.42 18.67 -24.44
N THR A 94 4.55 17.78 -25.41
CA THR A 94 5.64 17.83 -26.40
C THR A 94 5.67 19.17 -27.15
N ASN A 95 6.87 19.68 -27.42
CA ASN A 95 7.03 20.94 -28.15
C ASN A 95 6.35 20.87 -29.53
N GLY A 96 5.51 21.87 -29.82
CA GLY A 96 4.71 21.92 -31.05
C GLY A 96 3.28 21.38 -30.91
N THR A 97 2.93 20.76 -29.77
CA THR A 97 1.53 20.48 -29.44
C THR A 97 0.86 21.78 -29.00
N PRO A 98 -0.22 22.23 -29.67
CA PRO A 98 -0.97 23.40 -29.21
C PRO A 98 -1.49 23.19 -27.79
N CYS A 99 -1.25 24.16 -26.91
CA CYS A 99 -2.02 24.26 -25.69
C CYS A 99 -3.34 24.91 -26.09
N GLU A 100 -4.38 24.11 -26.29
CA GLU A 100 -5.70 24.68 -26.56
C GLU A 100 -6.22 25.31 -25.25
N ASP A 101 -5.98 26.61 -25.09
CA ASP A 101 -6.52 27.44 -24.02
C ASP A 101 -7.98 27.85 -24.28
N GLY A 102 -8.63 27.19 -25.24
CA GLY A 102 -10.02 27.44 -25.60
C GLY A 102 -10.29 28.80 -26.25
N ASN A 103 -9.25 29.57 -26.60
CA ASN A 103 -9.43 30.85 -27.30
C ASN A 103 -9.43 30.63 -28.82
N ALA A 104 -10.61 30.29 -29.35
CA ALA A 104 -10.93 30.35 -30.79
C ALA A 104 -11.46 31.74 -31.17
#